data_AF-Q39486-F1
#
_entry.id   AF-Q39486-F1
#
_cell.length_a   1.000
_cell.length_b   1.000
_cell.length_c   1.000
_cell.angle_alpha   90.00
_cell.angle_beta   90.00
_cell.angle_gamma   90.00
#
_symmetry.space_group_name_H-M   'P 1'
#
loop_
_entity.id
_entity.type
_entity.pdbx_description
1 polymer ?
#
loop_
_entity_poly.entity_id
_entity_poly.type
_entity_poly.pdbx_seq_one_letter_code
_entity_poly.pdbx_strand_id
1 'polypeptide(L)'
;MPKPIFREYIGVKPDSTTLDDFPPEIIKTDTLEFHFILGFATEKYNQKGNGTGNFEESWRDEFFGPDKVKILKIKHPEVKVVISIGGRDVETPFDPAEQYVWVWKAVKSLKVIIQKYKNESGNLIDGIDINYEYIKSDELFVNCISQVITELKNDDDLNIQVVSIAPSENNASSYLNLYNANPDYINLVDYQFSNQLNPVSTEDAFVDIYKSLVKDYFTHKVLPGFSTDPLDNTNTKITRDIFIGGCTKLKQNSSLPGVFFWNANDSNNGDKPFKVELTLQQLLAKR
;
A
#
# COMPACT_ATOMS: atom_id res chain seq x y z
N MET A 1 8.84 15.73 -16.46
CA MET A 1 8.32 14.43 -16.02
C MET A 1 7.75 14.61 -14.62
N PRO A 2 6.64 13.93 -14.26
CA PRO A 2 6.14 13.90 -12.89
C PRO A 2 7.24 13.47 -11.90
N LYS A 3 7.13 13.87 -10.64
CA LYS A 3 8.04 13.41 -9.59
C LYS A 3 7.89 11.88 -9.44
N PRO A 4 8.98 11.11 -9.26
CA PRO A 4 8.85 9.69 -8.95
C PRO A 4 8.07 9.49 -7.65
N ILE A 5 7.29 8.42 -7.60
CA ILE A 5 6.45 8.10 -6.45
C ILE A 5 7.26 7.32 -5.42
N PHE A 6 7.13 7.68 -4.15
CA PHE A 6 7.69 6.93 -3.04
C PHE A 6 6.59 6.69 -2.01
N ARG A 7 6.37 5.43 -1.63
CA ARG A 7 5.33 5.07 -0.66
C ARG A 7 5.88 4.23 0.48
N GLU A 8 5.42 4.48 1.69
CA GLU A 8 5.88 3.79 2.89
C GLU A 8 4.68 3.28 3.70
N TYR A 9 4.58 1.97 3.94
CA TYR A 9 3.62 1.41 4.89
C TYR A 9 3.99 1.78 6.33
N ILE A 10 3.01 2.16 7.13
CA ILE A 10 3.19 2.55 8.54
C ILE A 10 1.96 2.18 9.38
N GLY A 11 2.17 1.89 10.67
CA GLY A 11 1.09 1.50 11.60
C GLY A 11 0.70 0.03 11.54
N VAL A 12 1.20 -0.71 10.54
CA VAL A 12 0.87 -2.12 10.26
C VAL A 12 1.46 -3.12 11.26
N LYS A 13 2.27 -2.64 12.23
CA LYS A 13 2.85 -3.39 13.34
C LYS A 13 2.33 -2.81 14.66
N PRO A 14 1.07 -3.10 15.06
CA PRO A 14 0.45 -2.42 16.20
C PRO A 14 1.16 -2.66 17.53
N ASP A 15 1.81 -3.81 17.71
CA ASP A 15 2.57 -4.12 18.92
C ASP A 15 3.99 -3.50 18.93
N SER A 16 4.43 -2.93 17.79
CA SER A 16 5.74 -2.29 17.71
C SER A 16 5.76 -0.96 18.44
N THR A 17 6.88 -0.69 19.12
CA THR A 17 7.17 0.60 19.77
C THR A 17 8.38 1.29 19.15
N THR A 18 8.86 0.83 17.99
CA THR A 18 10.02 1.41 17.29
C THR A 18 9.75 2.81 16.76
N LEU A 19 8.47 3.19 16.58
CA LEU A 19 8.03 4.51 16.16
C LEU A 19 6.83 4.93 17.01
N ASP A 20 6.76 6.23 17.35
CA ASP A 20 5.65 6.88 18.06
C ASP A 20 5.08 8.10 17.30
N ASP A 21 5.58 8.36 16.08
CA ASP A 21 5.13 9.37 15.13
C ASP A 21 5.59 9.00 13.70
N PHE A 22 5.13 9.75 12.70
CA PHE A 22 5.58 9.62 11.32
C PHE A 22 7.06 10.04 11.17
N PRO A 23 7.93 9.23 10.56
CA PRO A 23 9.38 9.51 10.47
C PRO A 23 9.69 10.65 9.49
N PRO A 24 10.11 11.84 9.94
CA PRO A 24 10.39 12.97 9.04
C PRO A 24 11.63 12.76 8.15
N GLU A 25 12.55 11.87 8.53
CA GLU A 25 13.83 11.64 7.84
C GLU A 25 13.67 11.13 6.41
N ILE A 26 12.63 10.34 6.15
CA ILE A 26 12.31 9.79 4.83
C ILE A 26 11.40 10.70 4.00
N ILE A 27 10.86 11.79 4.56
CA ILE A 27 9.98 12.69 3.80
C ILE A 27 10.83 13.58 2.87
N LYS A 28 10.68 13.39 1.54
CA LYS A 28 11.40 14.13 0.48
C LYS A 28 10.44 14.65 -0.61
N THR A 29 9.60 15.64 -0.28
CA THR A 29 8.58 16.14 -1.21
C THR A 29 9.13 17.09 -2.27
N ASP A 30 10.34 17.61 -2.12
CA ASP A 30 11.00 18.48 -3.11
C ASP A 30 11.33 17.74 -4.41
N THR A 31 11.69 16.46 -4.28
CA THR A 31 12.17 15.61 -5.37
C THR A 31 11.23 14.44 -5.69
N LEU A 32 10.37 14.03 -4.74
CA LEU A 32 9.47 12.88 -4.86
C LEU A 32 8.01 13.28 -4.61
N GLU A 33 7.08 12.49 -5.14
CA GLU A 33 5.71 12.45 -4.63
C GLU A 33 5.66 11.41 -3.50
N PHE A 34 5.53 11.88 -2.25
CA PHE A 34 5.68 11.03 -1.07
C PHE A 34 4.32 10.64 -0.47
N HIS A 35 4.08 9.34 -0.29
CA HIS A 35 2.86 8.81 0.32
C HIS A 35 3.20 8.00 1.58
N PHE A 36 2.43 8.20 2.65
CA PHE A 36 2.30 7.19 3.70
C PHE A 36 1.07 6.31 3.41
N ILE A 37 1.23 5.00 3.57
CA ILE A 37 0.16 4.01 3.52
C ILE A 37 -0.10 3.59 4.97
N LEU A 38 -1.06 4.26 5.61
CA LEU A 38 -1.48 3.98 6.99
C LEU A 38 -2.32 2.71 7.00
N GLY A 39 -1.92 1.70 7.76
CA GLY A 39 -2.66 0.45 7.80
C GLY A 39 -2.55 -0.28 9.13
N PHE A 40 -3.43 -1.25 9.39
CA PHE A 40 -4.58 -1.60 8.54
C PHE A 40 -5.89 -1.06 9.10
N ALA A 41 -6.84 -0.78 8.22
CA ALA A 41 -8.24 -0.86 8.58
C ALA A 41 -8.68 -2.30 8.32
N THR A 42 -9.04 -3.02 9.37
CA THR A 42 -9.36 -4.46 9.33
C THR A 42 -10.85 -4.65 9.61
N GLU A 43 -11.49 -5.55 8.87
CA GLU A 43 -12.91 -5.84 9.09
C GLU A 43 -13.14 -6.81 10.26
N LYS A 44 -14.34 -6.76 10.84
CA LYS A 44 -14.80 -7.80 11.76
C LYS A 44 -15.16 -9.07 11.01
N TYR A 45 -14.86 -10.20 11.63
CA TYR A 45 -15.21 -11.53 11.13
C TYR A 45 -16.29 -12.17 12.00
N ASN A 46 -17.19 -12.93 11.37
CA ASN A 46 -18.19 -13.71 12.08
C ASN A 46 -17.58 -15.00 12.66
N GLN A 47 -18.36 -15.78 13.42
CA GLN A 47 -17.89 -17.04 14.02
C GLN A 47 -17.43 -18.10 13.00
N LYS A 48 -17.83 -17.98 11.72
CA LYS A 48 -17.43 -18.88 10.64
C LYS A 48 -16.16 -18.39 9.91
N GLY A 49 -15.59 -17.25 10.30
CA GLY A 49 -14.43 -16.65 9.66
C GLY A 49 -14.76 -15.87 8.39
N ASN A 50 -16.04 -15.58 8.10
CA ASN A 50 -16.40 -14.73 6.95
C ASN A 50 -16.38 -13.25 7.38
N GLY A 51 -15.85 -12.40 6.50
CA GLY A 51 -15.79 -10.95 6.67
C GLY A 51 -17.19 -10.33 6.71
N THR A 52 -17.40 -9.39 7.62
CA THR A 52 -18.68 -8.69 7.77
C THR A 52 -18.74 -7.39 6.97
N GLY A 53 -17.61 -6.90 6.46
CA GLY A 53 -17.48 -5.60 5.82
C GLY A 53 -17.44 -4.43 6.80
N ASN A 54 -17.53 -4.66 8.12
CA ASN A 54 -17.44 -3.58 9.09
C ASN A 54 -15.99 -3.36 9.53
N PHE A 55 -15.33 -2.35 8.96
CA PHE A 55 -13.94 -1.99 9.22
C PHE A 55 -13.75 -1.18 10.50
N GLU A 56 -12.63 -1.42 11.17
CA GLU A 56 -12.12 -0.66 12.30
C GLU A 56 -10.61 -0.44 12.13
N GLU A 57 -10.09 0.65 12.71
CA GLU A 57 -8.66 0.91 12.74
C GLU A 57 -7.94 -0.13 13.62
N SER A 58 -6.90 -0.78 13.08
CA SER A 58 -6.05 -1.71 13.84
C SER A 58 -4.67 -1.16 14.14
N TRP A 59 -4.31 0.02 13.62
CA TRP A 59 -3.10 0.75 14.03
C TRP A 59 -3.27 1.45 15.38
N ARG A 60 -2.16 1.84 16.00
CA ARG A 60 -2.16 2.62 17.25
C ARG A 60 -2.55 4.08 17.01
N ASP A 61 -3.76 4.45 17.41
CA ASP A 61 -4.26 5.83 17.33
C ASP A 61 -3.35 6.85 18.03
N GLU A 62 -2.77 6.49 19.18
CA GLU A 62 -1.81 7.34 19.90
C GLU A 62 -0.61 7.78 19.03
N PHE A 63 -0.17 6.90 18.11
CA PHE A 63 1.04 7.11 17.30
C PHE A 63 0.72 7.62 15.90
N PHE A 64 -0.39 7.16 15.31
CA PHE A 64 -0.74 7.41 13.90
C PHE A 64 -2.21 7.83 13.69
N GLY A 65 -2.87 8.29 14.75
CA GLY A 65 -4.25 8.75 14.74
C GLY A 65 -4.48 10.12 14.07
N PRO A 66 -5.70 10.65 14.12
CA PRO A 66 -6.09 11.89 13.46
C PRO A 66 -5.21 13.10 13.81
N ASP A 67 -4.87 13.27 15.10
CA ASP A 67 -4.05 14.40 15.55
C ASP A 67 -2.62 14.34 14.99
N LYS A 68 -2.05 13.14 14.89
CA LYS A 68 -0.72 12.90 14.33
C LYS A 68 -0.69 13.17 12.84
N VAL A 69 -1.69 12.70 12.10
CA VAL A 69 -1.85 13.00 10.66
C VAL A 69 -2.09 14.50 10.43
N LYS A 70 -2.85 15.17 11.29
CA LYS A 70 -3.03 16.63 11.21
C LYS A 70 -1.70 17.37 11.38
N ILE A 71 -0.88 17.00 12.36
CA ILE A 71 0.45 17.58 12.56
C ILE A 71 1.35 17.31 11.36
N LEU A 72 1.34 16.08 10.82
CA LEU A 72 2.07 15.70 9.62
C LEU A 72 1.68 16.60 8.43
N LYS A 73 0.38 16.74 8.12
CA LYS A 73 -0.10 17.52 6.98
C LYS A 73 0.10 19.03 7.16
N ILE A 74 0.17 19.54 8.40
CA ILE A 74 0.57 20.93 8.67
C ILE A 74 2.05 21.15 8.34
N LYS A 75 2.93 20.23 8.74
CA LYS A 75 4.37 20.33 8.51
C LYS A 75 4.77 20.01 7.06
N HIS A 76 4.05 19.08 6.44
CA HIS A 76 4.33 18.52 5.12
C HIS A 76 3.03 18.42 4.30
N PRO A 77 2.45 19.56 3.85
CA PRO A 77 1.15 19.57 3.18
C PRO A 77 1.11 18.81 1.85
N GLU A 78 2.27 18.62 1.20
CA GLU A 78 2.39 17.85 -0.05
C GLU A 78 2.41 16.32 0.16
N VAL A 79 2.60 15.84 1.40
CA VAL A 79 2.56 14.40 1.69
C VAL A 79 1.13 13.90 1.52
N LYS A 80 0.98 12.78 0.81
CA LYS A 80 -0.29 12.07 0.74
C LYS A 80 -0.37 10.99 1.82
N VAL A 81 -1.53 10.81 2.43
CA VAL A 81 -1.80 9.72 3.37
C VAL A 81 -2.97 8.92 2.83
N VAL A 82 -2.76 7.62 2.59
CA VAL A 82 -3.83 6.70 2.18
C VAL A 82 -4.05 5.65 3.26
N ILE A 83 -5.27 5.14 3.37
CA ILE A 83 -5.59 4.05 4.30
C ILE A 83 -5.56 2.72 3.55
N SER A 84 -4.80 1.75 4.05
CA SER A 84 -4.81 0.38 3.54
C SER A 84 -5.84 -0.47 4.27
N ILE A 85 -6.68 -1.17 3.51
CA ILE A 85 -7.68 -2.12 4.00
C ILE A 85 -7.26 -3.56 3.73
N GLY A 86 -7.71 -4.48 4.60
CA GLY A 86 -7.45 -5.90 4.48
C GLY A 86 -6.50 -6.39 5.56
N GLY A 87 -5.41 -7.04 5.15
CA GLY A 87 -4.44 -7.65 6.03
C GLY A 87 -3.61 -8.73 5.35
N ARG A 88 -2.49 -9.06 6.02
CA ARG A 88 -1.56 -10.11 5.62
C ARG A 88 -1.85 -11.47 6.24
N ASP A 89 -2.79 -11.54 7.18
CA ASP A 89 -3.00 -12.75 7.98
C ASP A 89 -4.05 -13.68 7.39
N VAL A 90 -3.91 -14.99 7.61
CA VAL A 90 -4.86 -16.00 7.10
C VAL A 90 -6.21 -15.92 7.81
N GLU A 91 -6.22 -15.34 9.01
CA GLU A 91 -7.38 -14.97 9.83
C GLU A 91 -8.09 -13.72 9.31
N THR A 92 -7.46 -12.96 8.40
CA THR A 92 -8.05 -11.79 7.74
C THR A 92 -8.28 -11.99 6.23
N PRO A 93 -8.95 -13.09 5.80
CA PRO A 93 -9.16 -13.32 4.38
C PRO A 93 -10.23 -12.37 3.82
N PHE A 94 -10.20 -12.17 2.51
CA PHE A 94 -11.38 -11.69 1.78
C PHE A 94 -12.34 -12.87 1.56
N ASP A 95 -13.43 -12.88 2.34
CA ASP A 95 -14.49 -13.89 2.27
C ASP A 95 -15.82 -13.32 2.80
N PRO A 96 -16.55 -12.52 2.01
CA PRO A 96 -17.70 -11.77 2.50
C PRO A 96 -18.86 -12.71 2.87
N ALA A 97 -19.42 -12.54 4.07
CA ALA A 97 -20.55 -13.36 4.55
C ALA A 97 -21.80 -13.21 3.67
N GLU A 98 -22.10 -11.98 3.26
CA GLU A 98 -23.25 -11.60 2.44
C GLU A 98 -22.84 -10.43 1.54
N GLN A 99 -22.70 -10.67 0.23
CA GLN A 99 -22.09 -9.74 -0.73
C GLN A 99 -22.62 -8.28 -0.62
N TYR A 100 -23.93 -8.08 -0.76
CA TYR A 100 -24.52 -6.73 -0.76
C TYR A 100 -24.42 -6.04 0.60
N VAL A 101 -24.60 -6.80 1.68
CA VAL A 101 -24.49 -6.28 3.05
C VAL A 101 -23.04 -5.92 3.36
N TRP A 102 -22.09 -6.70 2.87
CA TRP A 102 -20.66 -6.47 3.02
C TRP A 102 -20.25 -5.15 2.38
N VAL A 103 -20.62 -4.91 1.12
CA VAL A 103 -20.29 -3.65 0.41
C VAL A 103 -20.86 -2.44 1.14
N TRP A 104 -22.14 -2.49 1.53
CA TRP A 104 -22.77 -1.39 2.26
C TRP A 104 -22.08 -1.10 3.60
N LYS A 105 -21.74 -2.15 4.37
CA LYS A 105 -21.00 -2.00 5.63
C LYS A 105 -19.61 -1.43 5.38
N ALA A 106 -18.91 -1.92 4.35
CA ALA A 106 -17.56 -1.48 4.01
C ALA A 106 -17.52 0.02 3.72
N VAL A 107 -18.34 0.48 2.78
CA VAL A 107 -18.44 1.90 2.44
C VAL A 107 -18.80 2.73 3.67
N LYS A 108 -19.80 2.30 4.44
CA LYS A 108 -20.24 3.03 5.64
C LYS A 108 -19.16 3.14 6.70
N SER A 109 -18.50 2.04 7.07
CA SER A 109 -17.46 2.06 8.11
C SER A 109 -16.20 2.78 7.65
N LEU A 110 -15.79 2.61 6.39
CA LEU A 110 -14.61 3.30 5.86
C LEU A 110 -14.84 4.81 5.76
N LYS A 111 -16.05 5.25 5.36
CA LYS A 111 -16.43 6.68 5.41
C LYS A 111 -16.29 7.23 6.83
N VAL A 112 -16.75 6.49 7.85
CA VAL A 112 -16.60 6.92 9.25
C VAL A 112 -15.14 7.02 9.66
N ILE A 113 -14.29 6.05 9.32
CA ILE A 113 -12.86 6.08 9.62
C ILE A 113 -12.21 7.29 8.95
N ILE A 114 -12.38 7.44 7.63
CA ILE A 114 -11.77 8.53 6.85
C ILE A 114 -12.18 9.90 7.40
N GLN A 115 -13.45 10.08 7.78
CA GLN A 115 -13.95 11.36 8.29
C GLN A 115 -13.46 11.72 9.70
N LYS A 116 -12.81 10.81 10.43
CA LYS A 116 -12.08 11.17 11.67
C LYS A 116 -10.85 12.02 11.33
N TYR A 117 -10.25 11.81 10.15
CA TYR A 117 -9.06 12.49 9.66
C TYR A 117 -9.43 13.72 8.82
N LYS A 118 -9.98 14.75 9.45
CA LYS A 118 -10.36 16.00 8.78
C LYS A 118 -9.91 17.24 9.55
N ASN A 119 -9.74 18.34 8.83
CA ASN A 119 -9.54 19.66 9.40
C ASN A 119 -10.46 20.68 8.69
N GLU A 120 -10.24 21.97 8.95
CA GLU A 120 -11.02 23.07 8.35
C GLU A 120 -10.96 23.10 6.82
N SER A 121 -9.93 22.51 6.21
CA SER A 121 -9.72 22.43 4.76
C SER A 121 -10.32 21.16 4.13
N GLY A 122 -10.94 20.29 4.92
CA GLY A 122 -11.55 19.04 4.47
C GLY A 122 -10.81 17.80 4.98
N ASN A 123 -10.92 16.70 4.23
CA ASN A 123 -10.28 15.44 4.61
C ASN A 123 -8.77 15.49 4.40
N LEU A 124 -8.07 14.81 5.31
CA LEU A 124 -6.61 14.67 5.32
C LEU A 124 -6.15 13.35 4.68
N ILE A 125 -7.06 12.40 4.47
CA ILE A 125 -6.80 11.14 3.77
C ILE A 125 -7.02 11.38 2.27
N ASP A 126 -6.00 11.08 1.50
CA ASP A 126 -5.93 11.33 0.06
C ASP A 126 -6.38 10.11 -0.77
N GLY A 127 -6.59 8.95 -0.13
CA GLY A 127 -6.81 7.72 -0.85
C GLY A 127 -7.06 6.46 -0.03
N ILE A 128 -7.27 5.36 -0.76
CA ILE A 128 -7.42 4.02 -0.22
C ILE A 128 -6.47 3.04 -0.93
N ASP A 129 -5.97 2.07 -0.20
CA ASP A 129 -5.15 0.97 -0.68
C ASP A 129 -5.83 -0.38 -0.37
N ILE A 130 -5.85 -1.29 -1.34
CA ILE A 130 -6.46 -2.62 -1.21
C ILE A 130 -5.34 -3.66 -1.03
N ASN A 131 -5.25 -4.25 0.16
CA ASN A 131 -4.19 -5.19 0.53
C ASN A 131 -4.74 -6.40 1.32
N TYR A 132 -5.56 -7.20 0.66
CA TYR A 132 -5.90 -8.56 1.10
C TYR A 132 -4.90 -9.57 0.54
N GLU A 133 -4.17 -10.27 1.42
CA GLU A 133 -3.21 -11.30 1.00
C GLU A 133 -3.92 -12.62 0.64
N TYR A 134 -4.95 -13.00 1.42
CA TYR A 134 -5.71 -14.23 1.23
C TYR A 134 -7.11 -13.95 0.65
N ILE A 135 -7.36 -14.38 -0.59
CA ILE A 135 -8.63 -14.16 -1.30
C ILE A 135 -9.30 -15.51 -1.59
N LYS A 136 -10.54 -15.71 -1.13
CA LYS A 136 -11.26 -16.99 -1.30
C LYS A 136 -11.97 -17.14 -2.65
N SER A 137 -12.36 -16.02 -3.27
CA SER A 137 -13.11 -16.01 -4.54
C SER A 137 -12.78 -14.77 -5.35
N ASP A 138 -12.21 -14.97 -6.55
CA ASP A 138 -11.87 -13.89 -7.48
C ASP A 138 -13.12 -13.08 -7.89
N GLU A 139 -14.22 -13.75 -8.21
CA GLU A 139 -15.45 -13.10 -8.65
C GLU A 139 -16.03 -12.19 -7.55
N LEU A 140 -16.14 -12.69 -6.32
CA LEU A 140 -16.64 -11.90 -5.21
C LEU A 140 -15.69 -10.76 -4.86
N PHE A 141 -14.38 -10.98 -4.94
CA PHE A 141 -13.36 -9.96 -4.68
C PHE A 141 -13.49 -8.81 -5.67
N VAL A 142 -13.49 -9.11 -6.96
CA VAL A 142 -13.66 -8.10 -8.02
C VAL A 142 -14.98 -7.37 -7.82
N ASN A 143 -16.10 -8.08 -7.68
CA ASN A 143 -17.42 -7.45 -7.58
C ASN A 143 -17.57 -6.54 -6.34
N CYS A 144 -17.10 -6.97 -5.18
CA CYS A 144 -17.24 -6.18 -3.94
C CYS A 144 -16.30 -4.98 -3.92
N ILE A 145 -15.01 -5.21 -4.22
CA ILE A 145 -14.00 -4.16 -4.13
C ILE A 145 -14.21 -3.10 -5.21
N SER A 146 -14.66 -3.47 -6.42
CA SER A 146 -15.04 -2.50 -7.47
C SER A 146 -16.12 -1.54 -6.99
N GLN A 147 -17.15 -2.06 -6.31
CA GLN A 147 -18.23 -1.24 -5.76
C GLN A 147 -17.73 -0.35 -4.63
N VAL A 148 -16.91 -0.88 -3.70
CA VAL A 148 -16.31 -0.05 -2.63
C VAL A 148 -15.46 1.08 -3.20
N ILE A 149 -14.58 0.80 -4.18
CA ILE A 149 -13.77 1.83 -4.83
C ILE A 149 -14.66 2.88 -5.49
N THR A 150 -15.68 2.45 -6.24
CA THR A 150 -16.59 3.35 -6.96
C THR A 150 -17.35 4.26 -6.01
N GLU A 151 -17.97 3.70 -4.97
CA GLU A 151 -18.75 4.45 -3.97
C GLU A 151 -17.86 5.44 -3.22
N LEU A 152 -16.66 5.04 -2.78
CA LEU A 152 -15.75 5.94 -2.06
C LEU A 152 -15.18 7.04 -2.97
N LYS A 153 -14.91 6.76 -4.25
CA LYS A 153 -14.43 7.78 -5.21
C LYS A 153 -15.49 8.79 -5.60
N ASN A 154 -16.75 8.37 -5.69
CA ASN A 154 -17.87 9.22 -6.08
C ASN A 154 -18.50 9.98 -4.90
N ASP A 155 -18.02 9.75 -3.68
CA ASP A 155 -18.44 10.50 -2.50
C ASP A 155 -17.68 11.83 -2.41
N ASP A 156 -18.37 12.92 -2.74
CA ASP A 156 -17.82 14.29 -2.72
C ASP A 156 -17.31 14.71 -1.33
N ASP A 157 -17.82 14.12 -0.25
CA ASP A 157 -17.33 14.40 1.11
C ASP A 157 -15.95 13.78 1.35
N LEU A 158 -15.56 12.76 0.58
CA LEU A 158 -14.36 11.95 0.84
C LEU A 158 -13.11 12.42 0.11
N ASN A 159 -13.25 12.91 -1.13
CA ASN A 159 -12.15 13.36 -1.99
C ASN A 159 -11.03 12.29 -2.17
N ILE A 160 -11.43 11.04 -2.45
CA ILE A 160 -10.50 9.93 -2.71
C ILE A 160 -9.81 10.11 -4.08
N GLN A 161 -8.58 10.62 -4.05
CA GLN A 161 -7.79 10.92 -5.25
C GLN A 161 -6.89 9.75 -5.67
N VAL A 162 -6.34 9.01 -4.69
CA VAL A 162 -5.42 7.90 -4.92
C VAL A 162 -6.09 6.58 -4.55
N VAL A 163 -6.15 5.66 -5.49
CA VAL A 163 -6.53 4.26 -5.24
C VAL A 163 -5.38 3.37 -5.66
N SER A 164 -4.95 2.48 -4.78
CA SER A 164 -3.94 1.49 -5.07
C SER A 164 -4.37 0.08 -4.72
N ILE A 165 -3.71 -0.88 -5.35
CA ILE A 165 -3.84 -2.31 -5.06
C ILE A 165 -2.46 -2.90 -4.78
N ALA A 166 -2.37 -3.87 -3.87
CA ALA A 166 -1.11 -4.43 -3.40
C ALA A 166 -0.96 -5.94 -3.70
N PRO A 167 -0.84 -6.35 -4.98
CA PRO A 167 -0.69 -7.75 -5.34
C PRO A 167 0.67 -8.36 -4.97
N SER A 168 0.68 -9.68 -4.86
CA SER A 168 1.85 -10.56 -4.86
C SER A 168 1.67 -11.70 -5.87
N GLU A 169 2.64 -12.60 -6.01
CA GLU A 169 2.52 -13.74 -6.95
C GLU A 169 1.34 -14.67 -6.60
N ASN A 170 1.03 -14.84 -5.31
CA ASN A 170 -0.01 -15.77 -4.84
C ASN A 170 -1.44 -15.32 -5.16
N ASN A 171 -1.67 -14.02 -5.31
CA ASN A 171 -3.00 -13.43 -5.50
C ASN A 171 -3.07 -12.56 -6.76
N ALA A 172 -2.07 -12.66 -7.64
CA ALA A 172 -1.95 -11.84 -8.84
C ALA A 172 -3.19 -11.94 -9.75
N SER A 173 -3.81 -13.11 -9.86
CA SER A 173 -5.01 -13.29 -10.70
C SER A 173 -6.18 -12.44 -10.21
N SER A 174 -6.48 -12.45 -8.91
CA SER A 174 -7.58 -11.72 -8.31
C SER A 174 -7.41 -10.20 -8.50
N TYR A 175 -6.20 -9.70 -8.27
CA TYR A 175 -5.88 -8.28 -8.43
C TYR A 175 -5.82 -7.83 -9.89
N LEU A 176 -5.32 -8.67 -10.79
CA LEU A 176 -5.35 -8.38 -12.22
C LEU A 176 -6.80 -8.30 -12.74
N ASN A 177 -7.67 -9.21 -12.29
CA ASN A 177 -9.09 -9.17 -12.62
C ASN A 177 -9.76 -7.89 -12.07
N LEU A 178 -9.40 -7.47 -10.85
CA LEU A 178 -9.89 -6.22 -10.25
C LEU A 178 -9.41 -5.00 -11.05
N TYR A 179 -8.14 -4.98 -11.44
CA TYR A 179 -7.55 -3.92 -12.26
C TYR A 179 -8.25 -3.79 -13.61
N ASN A 180 -8.45 -4.91 -14.31
CA ASN A 180 -9.11 -4.93 -15.61
C ASN A 180 -10.57 -4.47 -15.54
N ALA A 181 -11.24 -4.68 -14.41
CA ALA A 181 -12.60 -4.19 -14.17
C ALA A 181 -12.66 -2.67 -13.83
N ASN A 182 -11.58 -2.08 -13.30
CA ASN A 182 -11.56 -0.69 -12.81
C ASN A 182 -10.28 0.08 -13.20
N PRO A 183 -9.83 0.03 -14.46
CA PRO A 183 -8.50 0.54 -14.82
C PRO A 183 -8.40 2.05 -14.63
N ASP A 184 -9.49 2.80 -14.79
CA ASP A 184 -9.50 4.26 -14.66
C ASP A 184 -9.51 4.74 -13.20
N TYR A 185 -9.98 3.90 -12.27
CA TYR A 185 -10.04 4.24 -10.86
C TYR A 185 -8.78 3.85 -10.11
N ILE A 186 -8.07 2.81 -10.54
CA ILE A 186 -6.85 2.34 -9.88
C ILE A 186 -5.64 3.10 -10.42
N ASN A 187 -4.99 3.88 -9.56
CA ASN A 187 -3.85 4.72 -9.91
C ASN A 187 -2.53 3.95 -9.86
N LEU A 188 -2.34 3.10 -8.85
CA LEU A 188 -1.07 2.45 -8.54
C LEU A 188 -1.24 0.96 -8.25
N VAL A 189 -0.25 0.18 -8.65
CA VAL A 189 -0.14 -1.26 -8.40
C VAL A 189 1.16 -1.50 -7.64
N ASP A 190 1.04 -1.69 -6.35
CA ASP A 190 2.14 -1.87 -5.40
C ASP A 190 2.51 -3.35 -5.32
N TYR A 191 3.29 -3.82 -6.30
CA TYR A 191 3.64 -5.24 -6.40
C TYR A 191 4.74 -5.65 -5.42
N GLN A 192 4.45 -6.61 -4.55
CA GLN A 192 5.32 -7.05 -3.45
C GLN A 192 6.37 -8.08 -3.91
N PHE A 193 7.59 -7.65 -4.27
CA PHE A 193 8.66 -8.57 -4.73
C PHE A 193 9.16 -9.50 -3.63
N SER A 194 9.06 -9.12 -2.35
CA SER A 194 9.42 -10.01 -1.23
C SER A 194 8.51 -11.23 -1.11
N ASN A 195 7.36 -11.24 -1.79
CA ASN A 195 6.36 -12.31 -1.75
C ASN A 195 6.35 -13.17 -3.04
N GLN A 196 7.46 -13.22 -3.77
CA GLN A 196 7.61 -14.18 -4.87
C GLN A 196 7.62 -15.62 -4.35
N LEU A 197 7.08 -16.55 -5.12
CA LEU A 197 7.14 -17.98 -4.84
C LEU A 197 8.57 -18.50 -4.97
N ASN A 198 9.26 -18.08 -6.02
CA ASN A 198 10.63 -18.45 -6.33
C ASN A 198 11.61 -17.31 -6.02
N PRO A 199 12.85 -17.60 -5.59
CA PRO A 199 13.85 -16.57 -5.38
C PRO A 199 14.20 -15.78 -6.65
N VAL A 200 14.20 -14.46 -6.55
CA VAL A 200 14.70 -13.53 -7.56
C VAL A 200 16.20 -13.32 -7.31
N SER A 201 17.02 -14.13 -7.98
CA SER A 201 18.46 -14.22 -7.71
C SER A 201 19.33 -13.26 -8.53
N THR A 202 18.78 -12.58 -9.54
CA THR A 202 19.54 -11.65 -10.39
C THR A 202 18.73 -10.40 -10.69
N GLU A 203 19.43 -9.29 -10.96
CA GLU A 203 18.81 -8.03 -11.38
C GLU A 203 18.06 -8.18 -12.72
N ASP A 204 18.52 -9.06 -13.61
CA ASP A 204 17.83 -9.33 -14.88
C ASP A 204 16.51 -10.09 -14.67
N ALA A 205 16.49 -11.07 -13.76
CA ALA A 205 15.26 -11.75 -13.37
C ALA A 205 14.24 -10.77 -12.78
N PHE A 206 14.70 -9.83 -11.94
CA PHE A 206 13.86 -8.75 -11.42
C PHE A 206 13.26 -7.90 -12.56
N VAL A 207 14.08 -7.48 -13.52
CA VAL A 207 13.64 -6.66 -14.66
C VAL A 207 12.65 -7.42 -15.55
N ASP A 208 12.83 -8.72 -15.76
CA ASP A 208 11.95 -9.55 -16.57
C ASP A 208 10.58 -9.79 -15.91
N ILE A 209 10.57 -10.00 -14.59
CA ILE A 209 9.33 -10.02 -13.79
C ILE A 209 8.63 -8.67 -13.92
N TYR A 210 9.32 -7.56 -13.67
CA TYR A 210 8.74 -6.22 -13.77
C TYR A 210 8.14 -5.93 -15.16
N LYS A 211 8.84 -6.31 -16.25
CA LYS A 211 8.31 -6.16 -17.62
C LYS A 211 7.05 -6.98 -17.86
N SER A 212 6.91 -8.12 -17.22
CA SER A 212 5.70 -8.95 -17.30
C SER A 212 4.55 -8.27 -16.57
N LEU A 213 4.79 -7.76 -15.36
CA LEU A 213 3.81 -6.98 -14.59
C LEU A 213 3.33 -5.74 -15.35
N VAL A 214 4.23 -5.03 -16.02
CA VAL A 214 3.88 -3.88 -16.86
C VAL A 214 2.94 -4.25 -18.01
N LYS A 215 3.06 -5.47 -18.56
CA LYS A 215 2.14 -5.97 -19.60
C LYS A 215 0.78 -6.36 -19.03
N ASP A 216 0.76 -6.90 -17.82
CA ASP A 216 -0.48 -7.30 -17.15
C ASP A 216 -1.28 -6.07 -16.70
N TYR A 217 -0.60 -5.05 -16.18
CA TYR A 217 -1.20 -3.82 -15.68
C TYR A 217 -0.98 -2.65 -16.65
N PHE A 218 -0.02 -1.76 -16.34
CA PHE A 218 0.33 -0.62 -17.20
C PHE A 218 1.70 -0.03 -16.83
N THR A 219 2.46 0.44 -17.82
CA THR A 219 3.88 0.88 -17.73
C THR A 219 4.18 1.91 -16.63
N HIS A 220 3.23 2.75 -16.26
CA HIS A 220 3.44 3.83 -15.28
C HIS A 220 2.65 3.67 -13.99
N LYS A 221 1.99 2.53 -13.78
CA LYS A 221 1.20 2.25 -12.57
C LYS A 221 1.87 1.25 -11.63
N VAL A 222 2.76 0.40 -12.15
CA VAL A 222 3.41 -0.65 -11.34
C VAL A 222 4.58 -0.07 -10.56
N LEU A 223 4.51 -0.16 -9.23
CA LEU A 223 5.60 0.19 -8.32
C LEU A 223 6.19 -1.11 -7.74
N PRO A 224 7.49 -1.40 -7.94
CA PRO A 224 8.13 -2.52 -7.26
C PRO A 224 8.27 -2.22 -5.77
N GLY A 225 7.91 -3.20 -4.94
CA GLY A 225 7.98 -3.11 -3.48
C GLY A 225 8.99 -4.03 -2.84
N PHE A 226 9.58 -3.58 -1.74
CA PHE A 226 10.48 -4.38 -0.91
C PHE A 226 10.05 -4.40 0.55
N SER A 227 10.16 -5.58 1.17
CA SER A 227 9.90 -5.77 2.58
C SER A 227 11.19 -5.76 3.42
N THR A 228 11.21 -4.92 4.45
CA THR A 228 12.20 -4.88 5.53
C THR A 228 11.77 -5.68 6.76
N ASP A 229 10.56 -6.25 6.75
CA ASP A 229 10.03 -7.11 7.80
C ASP A 229 10.94 -8.33 8.03
N PRO A 230 11.35 -8.61 9.28
CA PRO A 230 12.16 -9.78 9.60
C PRO A 230 11.53 -11.10 9.14
N LEU A 231 10.19 -11.22 9.16
CA LEU A 231 9.48 -12.45 8.77
C LEU A 231 9.66 -12.75 7.28
N ASP A 232 9.55 -11.73 6.42
CA ASP A 232 9.73 -11.88 4.97
C ASP A 232 11.20 -12.16 4.61
N ASN A 233 12.12 -11.74 5.47
CA ASN A 233 13.55 -11.99 5.31
C ASN A 233 13.98 -13.41 5.76
N THR A 234 13.15 -14.14 6.52
CA THR A 234 13.50 -15.53 6.94
C THR A 234 13.60 -16.51 5.77
N ASN A 235 12.76 -16.34 4.75
CA ASN A 235 12.78 -17.11 3.49
C ASN A 235 13.02 -16.16 2.31
N THR A 236 13.98 -15.25 2.46
CA THR A 236 14.28 -14.14 1.56
C THR A 236 14.09 -14.53 0.09
N LYS A 237 13.01 -14.03 -0.51
CA LYS A 237 12.70 -14.24 -1.93
C LYS A 237 13.49 -13.30 -2.82
N ILE A 238 13.88 -12.14 -2.30
CA ILE A 238 14.73 -11.19 -3.00
C ILE A 238 15.60 -10.48 -1.97
N THR A 239 16.89 -10.36 -2.24
CA THR A 239 17.78 -9.60 -1.35
C THR A 239 17.68 -8.10 -1.63
N ARG A 240 18.02 -7.29 -0.64
CA ARG A 240 18.14 -5.83 -0.77
C ARG A 240 19.02 -5.44 -1.96
N ASP A 241 20.17 -6.10 -2.14
CA ASP A 241 21.12 -5.77 -3.20
C ASP A 241 20.53 -6.06 -4.59
N ILE A 242 19.83 -7.19 -4.76
CA ILE A 242 19.13 -7.51 -6.01
C ILE A 242 17.99 -6.52 -6.27
N PHE A 243 17.23 -6.13 -5.24
CA PHE A 243 16.15 -5.14 -5.38
C PHE A 243 16.69 -3.76 -5.81
N ILE A 244 17.75 -3.27 -5.16
CA ILE A 244 18.41 -1.99 -5.51
C ILE A 244 19.00 -2.07 -6.93
N GLY A 245 19.69 -3.16 -7.27
CA GLY A 245 20.29 -3.36 -8.59
C GLY A 245 19.24 -3.42 -9.70
N GLY A 246 18.15 -4.15 -9.48
CA GLY A 246 16.99 -4.21 -10.38
C GLY A 246 16.35 -2.84 -10.60
N CYS A 247 16.08 -2.10 -9.52
CA CYS A 247 15.59 -0.71 -9.60
C CYS A 247 16.57 0.20 -10.36
N THR A 248 17.87 0.02 -10.16
CA THR A 248 18.91 0.77 -10.88
C THR A 248 18.83 0.51 -12.38
N LYS A 249 18.70 -0.75 -12.82
CA LYS A 249 18.50 -1.11 -14.23
C LYS A 249 17.22 -0.52 -14.82
N LEU A 250 16.11 -0.53 -14.07
CA LEU A 250 14.85 0.09 -14.52
C LEU A 250 14.99 1.61 -14.65
N LYS A 251 15.66 2.28 -13.71
CA LYS A 251 15.90 3.74 -13.75
C LYS A 251 16.79 4.14 -14.92
N GLN A 252 17.84 3.38 -15.23
CA GLN A 252 18.72 3.62 -16.39
C GLN A 252 17.95 3.59 -17.71
N ASN A 253 16.90 2.77 -17.78
CA ASN A 253 16.02 2.67 -18.94
C ASN A 253 14.76 3.55 -18.84
N SER A 254 14.74 4.55 -17.94
CA SER A 254 13.60 5.46 -17.71
C SER A 254 12.25 4.74 -17.48
N SER A 255 12.30 3.54 -16.91
CA SER A 255 11.15 2.63 -16.76
C SER A 255 10.67 2.48 -15.32
N LEU A 256 11.30 3.17 -14.36
CA LEU A 256 10.97 3.12 -12.93
C LEU A 256 10.14 4.36 -12.53
N PRO A 257 8.80 4.23 -12.38
CA PRO A 257 7.93 5.34 -11.98
C PRO A 257 8.02 5.69 -10.48
N GLY A 258 8.48 4.74 -9.66
CA GLY A 258 8.53 4.89 -8.21
C GLY A 258 8.84 3.58 -7.52
N VAL A 259 8.76 3.54 -6.19
CA VAL A 259 8.93 2.35 -5.33
C VAL A 259 8.02 2.44 -4.10
N PHE A 260 7.79 1.32 -3.43
CA PHE A 260 7.22 1.32 -2.09
C PHE A 260 7.93 0.37 -1.12
N PHE A 261 7.72 0.56 0.17
CA PHE A 261 8.32 -0.24 1.23
C PHE A 261 7.32 -0.74 2.26
N TRP A 262 7.52 -1.97 2.68
CA TRP A 262 6.89 -2.60 3.84
C TRP A 262 7.98 -2.89 4.89
N ASN A 263 8.11 -2.18 5.98
CA ASN A 263 7.33 -1.04 6.46
C ASN A 263 8.22 -0.18 7.37
N ALA A 264 7.75 1.02 7.71
CA ALA A 264 8.54 1.99 8.47
C ALA A 264 8.96 1.48 9.86
N ASN A 265 8.12 0.72 10.56
CA ASN A 265 8.42 0.21 11.90
C ASN A 265 9.60 -0.77 11.88
N ASP A 266 9.68 -1.62 10.86
CA ASP A 266 10.77 -2.59 10.70
C ASP A 266 12.03 -1.96 10.11
N SER A 267 11.87 -0.91 9.29
CA SER A 267 12.97 -0.12 8.72
C SER A 267 13.63 0.81 9.74
N ASN A 268 12.93 1.20 10.80
CA ASN A 268 13.48 2.02 11.88
C ASN A 268 14.32 1.22 12.90
N ASN A 269 15.20 0.34 12.39
CA ASN A 269 16.05 -0.52 13.20
C ASN A 269 17.52 -0.49 12.73
N GLY A 270 18.45 -0.82 13.64
CA GLY A 270 19.88 -0.90 13.37
C GLY A 270 20.62 0.46 13.36
N ASP A 271 21.92 0.44 13.02
CA ASP A 271 22.80 1.62 13.11
C ASP A 271 22.48 2.73 12.10
N LYS A 272 21.76 2.39 11.03
CA LYS A 272 21.32 3.33 9.99
C LYS A 272 19.86 3.02 9.64
N PRO A 273 18.90 3.60 10.38
CA PRO A 273 17.48 3.52 10.06
C PRO A 273 17.20 3.89 8.61
N PHE A 274 16.22 3.24 7.99
CA PHE A 274 15.73 3.55 6.64
C PHE A 274 16.81 3.49 5.54
N LYS A 275 17.82 2.62 5.68
CA LYS A 275 18.95 2.55 4.74
C LYS A 275 18.51 2.26 3.30
N VAL A 276 17.50 1.43 3.07
CA VAL A 276 17.09 1.02 1.71
C VAL A 276 16.30 2.13 1.03
N GLU A 277 15.38 2.70 1.79
CA GLU A 277 14.51 3.83 1.50
C GLU A 277 15.38 5.00 1.02
N LEU A 278 16.31 5.45 1.87
CA LEU A 278 17.20 6.58 1.56
C LEU A 278 18.08 6.31 0.33
N THR A 279 18.50 5.05 0.12
CA THR A 279 19.28 4.67 -1.07
C THR A 279 18.44 4.79 -2.35
N LEU A 280 17.19 4.32 -2.34
CA LEU A 280 16.32 4.43 -3.51
C LEU A 280 15.78 5.83 -3.74
N GLN A 281 15.55 6.62 -2.69
CA GLN A 281 15.24 8.05 -2.85
C GLN A 281 16.37 8.78 -3.59
N GLN A 282 17.64 8.51 -3.23
CA GLN A 282 18.79 9.07 -3.95
C GLN A 282 18.87 8.58 -5.40
N LEU A 283 18.53 7.31 -5.68
CA LEU A 283 18.46 6.80 -7.05
C LEU A 283 17.37 7.51 -7.87
N LEU A 284 16.17 7.67 -7.29
CA LEU A 284 15.02 8.29 -7.95
C LEU A 284 15.21 9.79 -8.20
N ALA A 285 15.87 10.50 -7.28
CA ALA A 285 16.14 11.93 -7.41
C ALA A 285 17.20 12.27 -8.48
N LYS A 286 18.02 11.31 -8.91
CA LYS A 286 19.02 11.52 -9.98
C LYS A 286 18.31 11.72 -11.33
N ARG A 287 18.47 12.91 -11.89
CA ARG A 287 18.01 13.25 -13.24
C ARG A 287 18.85 12.55 -14.29
#